data_AF-A0A838AIG9-F1
#
_entry.id   AF-A0A838AIG9-F1
#
_cell.length_a   1.000
_cell.length_b   1.000
_cell.length_c   1.000
_cell.angle_alpha   90.00
_cell.angle_beta   90.00
_cell.angle_gamma   90.00
#
_symmetry.space_group_name_H-M   'P 1'
#
loop_
_entity.id
_entity.type
_entity.pdbx_description
1 polymer ?
#
loop_
_entity_poly.entity_id
_entity_poly.type
_entity_poly.pdbx_seq_one_letter_code
_entity_poly.pdbx_strand_id
1 'polypeptide(L)'
;MSLIPSTKKVNYLNNRDILKEIHKSKTTYCAFIDRTTDSQYDAIVADLSKVNKARIKEAREAKIDRHKRETGVVLKPSQIPITDLVFRLMTWAHIPMVPKKPTKAQIKQRAKLEEIFDDVTDDDREEEDYGISDEVHQKVNFPPFQHYKLKEDAETLYLVGKSHWEGDLDSGHFSKDHGAMTPKLAHMFIKLCERYATRSNWRGYTYNEEMRGQALLQLSQIGLQFDESKSSNPFAYYTAAITNSFTRVLNIEKKMQNIRDDILEMNGLNPSWTRQNSGVNPNDPRSSGKVTIISPNDAVSPESNV
;
A
#
# COMPACT_ATOMS: atom_id res chain seq x y z
N MET A 1 41.48 27.44 -2.30
CA MET A 1 40.67 26.29 -2.73
C MET A 1 39.60 26.04 -1.68
N SER A 2 38.32 26.30 -1.99
CA SER A 2 37.21 26.09 -1.06
C SER A 2 36.90 24.59 -0.96
N LEU A 3 37.10 24.01 0.23
CA LEU A 3 36.69 22.65 0.55
C LEU A 3 35.18 22.66 0.82
N ILE A 4 34.39 22.48 -0.24
CA ILE A 4 32.95 22.25 -0.08
C ILE A 4 32.79 20.90 0.65
N PRO A 5 32.16 20.86 1.84
CA PRO A 5 31.98 19.63 2.57
C PRO A 5 31.13 18.66 1.72
N SER A 6 31.67 17.47 1.48
CA SER A 6 30.95 16.39 0.80
C SER A 6 29.65 16.10 1.54
N THR A 7 28.52 16.48 0.94
CA THR A 7 27.20 16.22 1.48
C THR A 7 27.03 14.71 1.59
N LYS A 8 26.96 14.17 2.80
CA LYS A 8 26.70 12.74 3.03
C LYS A 8 25.44 12.35 2.26
N LYS A 9 25.54 11.34 1.38
CA LYS A 9 24.39 10.81 0.64
C LYS A 9 23.33 10.36 1.65
N VAL A 10 22.22 11.08 1.72
CA VAL A 10 21.10 10.74 2.59
C VAL A 10 20.39 9.52 1.98
N ASN A 11 20.37 8.40 2.72
CA ASN A 11 19.58 7.25 2.29
C ASN A 11 18.10 7.49 2.62
N TYR A 12 17.37 8.04 1.65
CA TYR A 12 15.94 8.30 1.75
C TYR A 12 15.06 7.04 1.81
N LEU A 13 15.62 5.86 1.51
CA LEU A 13 14.86 4.62 1.36
C LEU A 13 15.40 3.56 2.32
N ASN A 14 14.95 3.63 3.56
CA ASN A 14 15.14 2.58 4.55
C ASN A 14 13.83 2.31 5.29
N ASN A 15 13.63 1.05 5.73
CA ASN A 15 12.37 0.63 6.36
C ASN A 15 12.01 1.49 7.57
N ARG A 16 13.01 1.86 8.38
CA ARG A 16 12.80 2.65 9.59
C ARG A 16 12.23 4.05 9.29
N ASP A 17 12.81 4.76 8.35
CA ASP A 17 12.40 6.11 8.01
C ASP A 17 11.04 6.10 7.28
N ILE A 18 10.78 5.08 6.46
CA ILE A 18 9.47 4.85 5.84
C ILE A 18 8.41 4.62 6.94
N LEU A 19 8.65 3.71 7.89
CA LEU A 19 7.74 3.46 9.03
C LEU A 19 7.47 4.74 9.83
N LYS A 20 8.52 5.54 10.08
CA LYS A 20 8.38 6.83 10.78
C LYS A 20 7.46 7.79 10.02
N GLU A 21 7.60 7.89 8.70
CA GLU A 21 6.78 8.78 7.89
C GLU A 21 5.36 8.24 7.65
N ILE A 22 5.15 6.92 7.60
CA ILE A 22 3.82 6.29 7.63
C ILE A 22 3.12 6.66 8.94
N HIS A 23 3.81 6.48 10.07
CA HIS A 23 3.26 6.82 11.38
C HIS A 23 2.82 8.29 11.44
N LYS A 24 3.70 9.24 11.06
CA LYS A 24 3.37 10.66 11.00
C LYS A 24 2.18 10.96 10.09
N SER A 25 2.14 10.33 8.92
CA SER A 25 1.04 10.50 7.96
C SER A 25 -0.28 10.03 8.54
N LYS A 26 -0.31 8.84 9.17
CA LYS A 26 -1.50 8.31 9.85
C LYS A 26 -1.95 9.22 11.00
N THR A 27 -1.01 9.74 11.79
CA THR A 27 -1.26 10.67 12.90
C THR A 27 -1.99 11.94 12.47
N THR A 28 -1.88 12.38 11.21
CA THR A 28 -2.64 13.54 10.71
C THR A 28 -4.16 13.30 10.65
N TYR A 29 -4.60 12.03 10.60
CA TYR A 29 -6.01 11.63 10.61
C TYR A 29 -6.52 11.31 12.03
N CYS A 30 -5.72 11.54 13.06
CA CYS A 30 -6.00 11.08 14.42
C CYS A 30 -6.23 12.25 15.38
N ALA A 31 -7.16 12.02 16.31
CA ALA A 31 -7.37 12.83 17.49
C ALA A 31 -6.74 12.14 18.72
N PHE A 32 -6.15 12.94 19.59
CA PHE A 32 -5.48 12.51 20.82
C PHE A 32 -5.80 13.50 21.94
N ILE A 33 -5.79 13.04 23.21
CA ILE A 33 -5.88 13.96 24.36
C ILE A 33 -4.66 14.86 24.39
N ASP A 34 -3.47 14.26 24.41
CA ASP A 34 -2.20 14.95 24.21
C ASP A 34 -1.50 14.40 22.97
N ARG A 35 -1.54 15.19 21.89
CA ARG A 35 -0.92 14.82 20.62
C ARG A 35 0.58 14.52 20.72
N THR A 36 1.29 15.12 21.68
CA THR A 36 2.75 14.92 21.79
C THR A 36 3.09 13.57 22.41
N THR A 37 2.37 13.17 23.47
CA THR A 37 2.65 11.94 24.20
C THR A 37 1.81 10.76 23.71
N ASP A 38 0.52 10.96 23.43
CA ASP A 38 -0.42 9.89 23.09
C ASP A 38 -0.30 9.44 21.64
N SER A 39 0.29 10.25 20.75
CA SER A 39 0.44 9.85 19.36
C SER A 39 1.44 8.71 19.18
N GLN A 40 2.47 8.61 20.03
CA GLN A 40 3.49 7.58 19.95
C GLN A 40 3.03 6.32 20.70
N TYR A 41 2.89 5.21 19.99
CA TYR A 41 2.58 3.92 20.62
C TYR A 41 3.86 3.18 21.00
N ASP A 42 3.75 2.35 22.04
CA ASP A 42 4.85 1.54 22.57
C ASP A 42 4.65 0.05 22.26
N ALA A 43 3.40 -0.40 22.21
CA ALA A 43 3.05 -1.76 21.82
C ALA A 43 1.73 -1.78 21.02
N ILE A 44 1.62 -2.71 20.08
CA ILE A 44 0.37 -3.00 19.36
C ILE A 44 -0.25 -4.25 19.96
N VAL A 45 -1.54 -4.19 20.29
CA VAL A 45 -2.31 -5.29 20.86
C VAL A 45 -3.52 -5.59 19.99
N ALA A 46 -3.90 -6.87 19.93
CA ALA A 46 -5.10 -7.30 19.22
C ALA A 46 -6.37 -7.15 20.06
N ASP A 47 -6.22 -7.13 21.38
CA ASP A 47 -7.31 -6.99 22.35
C ASP A 47 -6.75 -6.34 23.64
N LEU A 48 -7.58 -5.57 24.34
CA LEU A 48 -7.25 -4.91 25.60
C LEU A 48 -7.00 -5.92 26.72
N SER A 49 -7.69 -7.07 26.71
CA SER A 49 -7.46 -8.16 27.65
C SER A 49 -6.02 -8.71 27.61
N LYS A 50 -5.32 -8.52 26.48
CA LYS A 50 -3.95 -8.99 26.29
C LYS A 50 -2.89 -8.03 26.83
N VAL A 51 -3.27 -6.90 27.40
CA VAL A 51 -2.35 -5.99 28.11
C VAL A 51 -1.98 -6.62 29.45
N ASN A 52 -1.03 -7.55 29.42
CA ASN A 52 -0.51 -8.24 30.60
C ASN A 52 0.87 -7.71 31.01
N LYS A 53 1.41 -8.21 32.12
CA LYS A 53 2.74 -7.83 32.62
C LYS A 53 3.86 -8.01 31.59
N ALA A 54 3.76 -9.01 30.70
CA ALA A 54 4.74 -9.23 29.65
C ALA A 54 4.67 -8.14 28.56
N ARG A 55 3.46 -7.74 28.15
CA ARG A 55 3.25 -6.64 27.20
C ARG A 55 3.68 -5.29 27.77
N ILE A 56 3.46 -5.06 29.06
CA ILE A 56 3.96 -3.85 29.75
C ILE A 56 5.49 -3.81 29.71
N LYS A 57 6.16 -4.94 29.93
CA LYS A 57 7.62 -5.03 29.83
C LYS A 57 8.12 -4.73 28.41
N GLU A 58 7.51 -5.33 27.40
CA GLU A 58 7.81 -5.09 25.98
C GLU A 58 7.62 -3.61 25.61
N ALA A 59 6.51 -3.00 26.03
CA ALA A 59 6.24 -1.58 25.81
C ALA A 59 7.31 -0.68 26.47
N ARG A 60 7.77 -1.01 27.68
CA ARG A 60 8.86 -0.30 28.34
C ARG A 60 10.17 -0.40 27.56
N GLU A 61 10.53 -1.60 27.09
CA GLU A 61 11.73 -1.81 26.28
C GLU A 61 11.68 -0.99 24.99
N ALA A 62 10.55 -1.01 24.28
CA ALA A 62 10.34 -0.21 23.06
C ALA A 62 10.49 1.30 23.31
N LYS A 63 9.95 1.79 24.45
CA LYS A 63 10.06 3.20 24.86
C LYS A 63 11.49 3.60 25.23
N ILE A 64 12.22 2.74 25.94
CA ILE A 64 13.65 2.95 26.24
C ILE A 64 14.46 3.00 24.95
N ASP A 65 14.21 2.07 24.03
CA ASP A 65 14.91 2.03 22.74
C ASP A 65 14.63 3.27 21.91
N ARG A 66 13.39 3.77 21.92
CA ARG A 66 13.03 5.03 21.25
C ARG A 66 13.76 6.22 21.89
N HIS A 67 13.71 6.35 23.21
CA HIS A 67 14.40 7.41 23.94
C HIS A 67 15.91 7.40 23.70
N LYS A 68 16.54 6.23 23.80
CA LYS A 68 17.97 6.03 23.51
C LYS A 68 18.35 6.52 22.11
N ARG A 69 17.47 6.31 21.11
CA ARG A 69 17.71 6.75 19.73
C ARG A 69 17.56 8.25 19.56
N GLU A 70 16.69 8.89 20.32
CA GLU A 70 16.38 10.32 20.19
C GLU A 70 17.33 11.20 21.00
N THR A 71 17.65 10.80 22.23
CA THR A 71 18.47 11.60 23.16
C THR A 71 19.89 11.05 23.37
N GLY A 72 20.14 9.79 22.97
CA GLY A 72 21.39 9.09 23.26
C GLY A 72 21.48 8.52 24.69
N VAL A 73 20.50 8.81 25.55
CA VAL A 73 20.51 8.40 26.96
C VAL A 73 19.68 7.14 27.19
N VAL A 74 20.27 6.16 27.87
CA VAL A 74 19.60 4.91 28.24
C VAL A 74 18.89 5.09 29.58
N LEU A 75 17.56 5.04 29.57
CA LEU A 75 16.74 5.07 30.79
C LEU A 75 16.65 3.66 31.40
N LYS A 76 16.51 3.62 32.73
CA LYS A 76 16.20 2.37 33.44
C LYS A 76 14.70 2.08 33.33
N PRO A 77 14.28 0.80 33.25
CA PRO A 77 12.85 0.44 33.20
C PRO A 77 12.00 0.99 34.36
N SER A 78 12.60 1.20 35.53
CA SER A 78 11.92 1.78 36.70
C SER A 78 11.60 3.26 36.58
N GLN A 79 12.28 3.99 35.67
CA GLN A 79 12.05 5.42 35.45
C GLN A 79 10.86 5.69 34.53
N ILE A 80 10.29 4.66 33.90
CA ILE A 80 9.14 4.78 33.00
C ILE A 80 7.89 4.35 33.77
N PRO A 81 7.04 5.31 34.17
CA PRO A 81 5.78 4.97 34.83
C PRO A 81 4.87 4.21 33.88
N ILE A 82 4.03 3.33 34.43
CA ILE A 82 3.14 2.47 33.64
C ILE A 82 2.08 3.33 32.92
N THR A 83 1.68 4.43 33.55
CA THR A 83 0.72 5.43 33.04
C THR A 83 1.17 6.12 31.75
N ASP A 84 2.48 6.13 31.48
CA ASP A 84 3.07 6.74 30.29
C ASP A 84 3.07 5.81 29.09
N LEU A 85 2.73 4.52 29.26
CA LEU A 85 2.77 3.54 28.18
C LEU A 85 1.51 3.62 27.33
N VAL A 86 1.70 3.71 26.01
CA VAL A 86 0.59 3.80 25.05
C VAL A 86 0.45 2.49 24.30
N PHE A 87 -0.72 1.88 24.42
CA PHE A 87 -1.09 0.65 23.73
C PHE A 87 -2.01 0.97 22.55
N ARG A 88 -1.61 0.55 21.35
CA ARG A 88 -2.42 0.67 20.14
C ARG A 88 -3.26 -0.59 19.97
N LEU A 89 -4.58 -0.43 19.99
CA LEU A 89 -5.54 -1.48 19.65
C LEU A 89 -6.00 -1.31 18.20
N MET A 90 -5.79 -2.32 17.35
CA MET A 90 -6.35 -2.33 16.01
C MET A 90 -7.84 -2.68 16.09
N THR A 91 -8.73 -1.74 15.81
CA THR A 91 -10.18 -1.91 16.01
C THR A 91 -10.99 -1.03 15.06
N TRP A 92 -12.18 -1.54 14.70
CA TRP A 92 -13.15 -0.86 13.85
C TRP A 92 -14.29 -0.21 14.64
N ALA A 93 -14.26 -0.29 15.98
CA ALA A 93 -15.39 0.08 16.85
C ALA A 93 -15.92 1.51 16.68
N HIS A 94 -15.07 2.48 16.31
CA HIS A 94 -15.45 3.88 16.09
C HIS A 94 -15.69 4.24 14.62
N ILE A 95 -15.63 3.25 13.71
CA ILE A 95 -15.86 3.44 12.29
C ILE A 95 -17.34 3.20 12.00
N PRO A 96 -18.04 4.16 11.37
CA PRO A 96 -19.45 3.98 11.04
C PRO A 96 -19.69 2.77 10.13
N MET A 97 -20.80 2.10 10.39
CA MET A 97 -21.37 1.11 9.48
C MET A 97 -22.08 1.85 8.34
N VAL A 98 -21.94 1.34 7.12
CA VAL A 98 -22.61 1.84 5.93
C VAL A 98 -23.28 0.69 5.19
N PRO A 99 -24.39 0.93 4.47
CA PRO A 99 -25.01 -0.07 3.62
C PRO A 99 -23.99 -0.63 2.63
N LYS A 100 -23.95 -1.96 2.51
CA LYS A 100 -23.04 -2.63 1.60
C LYS A 100 -23.44 -2.34 0.16
N LYS A 101 -22.49 -1.82 -0.61
CA LYS A 101 -22.71 -1.55 -2.04
C LYS A 101 -22.92 -2.87 -2.80
N PRO A 102 -23.82 -2.89 -3.80
CA PRO A 102 -24.04 -4.07 -4.63
C PRO A 102 -22.76 -4.49 -5.34
N THR A 103 -22.56 -5.79 -5.46
CA THR A 103 -21.42 -6.36 -6.17
C THR A 103 -21.55 -6.14 -7.68
N LYS A 104 -20.43 -6.16 -8.40
CA LYS A 104 -20.44 -6.08 -9.87
C LYS A 104 -21.30 -7.17 -10.53
N ALA A 105 -21.39 -8.35 -9.89
CA ALA A 105 -22.22 -9.45 -10.39
C ALA A 105 -23.71 -9.13 -10.25
N GLN A 106 -24.14 -8.60 -9.09
CA GLN A 106 -25.52 -8.15 -8.86
C GLN A 106 -25.90 -7.02 -9.80
N ILE A 107 -25.02 -6.02 -9.98
CA ILE A 107 -25.23 -4.92 -10.93
C ILE A 107 -25.37 -5.47 -12.36
N LYS A 108 -24.51 -6.40 -12.78
CA LYS A 108 -24.58 -7.01 -14.12
C LYS A 108 -25.83 -7.88 -14.32
N GLN A 109 -26.24 -8.62 -13.29
CA GLN A 109 -27.45 -9.42 -13.34
C GLN A 109 -28.69 -8.54 -13.46
N ARG A 110 -28.74 -7.41 -12.75
CA ARG A 110 -29.82 -6.42 -12.86
C ARG A 110 -29.83 -5.75 -14.22
N ALA A 111 -28.69 -5.27 -14.73
CA ALA A 111 -28.60 -4.71 -16.07
C ALA A 111 -29.10 -5.68 -17.16
N LYS A 112 -28.79 -6.98 -17.00
CA LYS A 112 -29.30 -8.03 -17.90
C LYS A 112 -30.80 -8.28 -17.76
N LEU A 113 -31.37 -8.14 -16.55
CA LEU A 113 -32.81 -8.24 -16.33
C LEU A 113 -33.54 -7.02 -16.89
N GLU A 114 -33.02 -5.81 -16.67
CA GLU A 114 -33.53 -4.56 -17.22
C GLU A 114 -33.54 -4.58 -18.76
N GLU A 115 -32.49 -5.10 -19.41
CA GLU A 115 -32.47 -5.30 -20.89
C GLU A 115 -33.56 -6.26 -21.40
N ILE A 116 -34.15 -7.10 -20.54
CA ILE A 116 -35.21 -8.06 -20.90
C ILE A 116 -36.61 -7.46 -20.66
N PHE A 117 -36.75 -6.49 -19.76
CA PHE A 117 -38.00 -5.84 -19.42
C PHE A 117 -37.98 -4.37 -19.88
N ASP A 118 -38.39 -4.15 -21.13
CA ASP A 118 -38.30 -2.87 -21.88
C ASP A 118 -39.24 -1.74 -21.37
N ASP A 119 -39.85 -1.91 -20.20
CA ASP A 119 -40.94 -1.05 -19.68
C ASP A 119 -40.68 -0.52 -18.26
N VAL A 120 -39.42 -0.52 -17.81
CA VAL A 120 -39.04 0.07 -16.51
C VAL A 120 -38.77 1.56 -16.71
N THR A 121 -39.56 2.41 -16.05
CA THR A 121 -39.44 3.86 -16.21
C THR A 121 -38.22 4.40 -15.49
N ASP A 122 -37.81 5.60 -15.88
CA ASP A 122 -36.60 6.24 -15.39
C ASP A 122 -36.59 6.48 -13.85
N ASP A 123 -37.78 6.66 -13.26
CA ASP A 123 -38.05 6.87 -11.83
C ASP A 123 -37.94 5.58 -11.00
N ASP A 124 -38.33 4.41 -11.55
CA ASP A 124 -38.23 3.10 -10.86
C ASP A 124 -36.77 2.67 -10.64
N ARG A 125 -35.82 3.35 -11.31
CA ARG A 125 -34.39 3.01 -11.28
C ARG A 125 -33.66 3.54 -10.05
N GLU A 126 -34.13 4.63 -9.43
CA GLU A 126 -33.43 5.34 -8.35
C GLU A 126 -33.88 4.91 -6.94
N GLU A 127 -35.07 4.32 -6.80
CA GLU A 127 -35.64 3.93 -5.50
C GLU A 127 -35.59 2.42 -5.17
N GLU A 128 -35.14 1.58 -6.10
CA GLU A 128 -35.19 0.12 -5.89
C GLU A 128 -34.07 -0.41 -4.97
N ASP A 129 -34.51 -0.89 -3.80
CA ASP A 129 -33.70 -1.58 -2.80
C ASP A 129 -33.10 -2.88 -3.38
N TYR A 130 -31.76 -2.98 -3.37
CA TYR A 130 -31.03 -4.19 -3.78
C TYR A 130 -31.28 -5.39 -2.83
N GLY A 131 -32.11 -5.25 -1.80
CA GLY A 131 -32.34 -6.25 -0.77
C GLY A 131 -31.07 -6.53 0.04
N ILE A 132 -30.13 -5.58 0.04
CA ILE A 132 -28.86 -5.71 0.76
C ILE A 132 -29.05 -5.07 2.13
N SER A 133 -29.47 -5.88 3.09
CA SER A 133 -29.57 -5.47 4.50
C SER A 133 -28.23 -5.53 5.25
N ASP A 134 -27.19 -6.09 4.63
CA ASP A 134 -25.88 -6.21 5.25
C ASP A 134 -25.22 -4.83 5.38
N GLU A 135 -24.88 -4.45 6.60
CA GLU A 135 -24.03 -3.30 6.87
C GLU A 135 -22.55 -3.71 6.90
N VAL A 136 -21.69 -2.86 6.36
CA VAL A 136 -20.23 -3.03 6.39
C VAL A 136 -19.57 -1.77 6.90
N HIS A 137 -18.43 -1.90 7.59
CA HIS A 137 -17.66 -0.73 8.00
C HIS A 137 -17.27 0.12 6.79
N GLN A 138 -17.33 1.44 6.95
CA GLN A 138 -16.92 2.35 5.91
C GLN A 138 -15.45 2.12 5.51
N LYS A 139 -15.18 2.17 4.19
CA LYS A 139 -13.81 2.08 3.68
C LYS A 139 -12.99 3.29 4.13
N VAL A 140 -11.86 3.00 4.78
CA VAL A 140 -10.92 3.96 5.36
C VAL A 140 -9.54 3.92 4.71
N ASN A 141 -8.73 4.94 4.97
CA ASN A 141 -7.42 5.18 4.34
C ASN A 141 -6.35 4.20 4.83
N PHE A 142 -6.47 3.73 6.07
CA PHE A 142 -5.60 2.74 6.70
C PHE A 142 -6.34 1.93 7.77
N PRO A 143 -5.84 0.75 8.18
CA PRO A 143 -6.45 -0.05 9.24
C PRO A 143 -6.70 0.78 10.51
N PRO A 144 -7.96 0.89 10.97
CA PRO A 144 -8.31 1.76 12.06
C PRO A 144 -7.79 1.21 13.39
N PHE A 145 -7.46 2.14 14.27
CA PHE A 145 -6.95 1.86 15.60
C PHE A 145 -7.42 2.89 16.62
N GLN A 146 -7.27 2.52 17.89
CA GLN A 146 -7.47 3.35 19.07
C GLN A 146 -6.24 3.23 19.97
N HIS A 147 -5.93 4.28 20.72
CA HIS A 147 -4.82 4.32 21.67
C HIS A 147 -5.36 4.32 23.10
N TYR A 148 -4.75 3.53 23.97
CA TYR A 148 -5.11 3.40 25.37
C TYR A 148 -3.90 3.57 26.28
N LYS A 149 -4.11 4.20 27.44
CA LYS A 149 -3.14 4.27 28.54
C LYS A 149 -3.69 3.54 29.77
N LEU A 150 -2.78 3.06 30.61
CA LEU A 150 -3.13 2.46 31.90
C LEU A 150 -3.34 3.56 32.95
N LYS A 151 -4.33 3.37 33.83
CA LYS A 151 -4.48 4.18 35.05
C LYS A 151 -3.47 3.72 36.11
N GLU A 152 -3.45 4.44 37.23
CA GLU A 152 -2.54 4.16 38.37
C GLU A 152 -2.75 2.76 38.97
N ASP A 153 -3.96 2.20 38.84
CA ASP A 153 -4.31 0.86 39.29
C ASP A 153 -3.67 -0.27 38.45
N ALA A 154 -3.03 0.06 37.33
CA ALA A 154 -2.42 -0.88 36.37
C ALA A 154 -3.35 -1.97 35.82
N GLU A 155 -4.67 -1.81 35.97
CA GLU A 155 -5.69 -2.76 35.49
C GLU A 155 -6.69 -2.05 34.56
N THR A 156 -6.98 -0.78 34.81
CA THR A 156 -7.95 -0.03 34.01
C THR A 156 -7.26 0.70 32.86
N LEU A 157 -7.72 0.44 31.65
CA LEU A 157 -7.32 1.17 30.43
C LEU A 157 -8.32 2.28 30.14
N TYR A 158 -7.83 3.45 29.74
CA TYR A 158 -8.67 4.55 29.25
C TYR A 158 -8.23 5.00 27.86
N LEU A 159 -9.19 5.44 27.06
CA LEU A 159 -8.99 5.85 25.67
C LEU A 159 -8.29 7.20 25.62
N VAL A 160 -7.21 7.29 24.85
CA VAL A 160 -6.41 8.52 24.68
C VAL A 160 -6.23 8.95 23.24
N GLY A 161 -6.69 8.13 22.28
CA GLY A 161 -6.68 8.52 20.88
C GLY A 161 -7.55 7.65 19.98
N LYS A 162 -8.09 8.26 18.94
CA LYS A 162 -8.89 7.61 17.89
C LYS A 162 -8.29 7.96 16.52
N SER A 163 -8.21 6.97 15.63
CA SER A 163 -7.89 7.20 14.22
C SER A 163 -9.11 7.62 13.42
N HIS A 164 -8.94 8.32 12.30
CA HIS A 164 -10.02 8.85 11.47
C HIS A 164 -11.05 9.65 12.29
N TRP A 165 -10.55 10.50 13.19
CA TRP A 165 -11.38 11.28 14.11
C TRP A 165 -10.95 12.73 14.12
N GLU A 166 -11.93 13.62 14.07
CA GLU A 166 -11.74 15.06 14.01
C GLU A 166 -12.45 15.75 15.18
N GLY A 167 -11.77 16.71 15.80
CA GLY A 167 -12.20 17.36 17.05
C GLY A 167 -11.78 16.58 18.30
N ASP A 168 -12.47 16.85 19.41
CA ASP A 168 -12.18 16.22 20.70
C ASP A 168 -12.64 14.77 20.73
N LEU A 169 -12.09 13.95 21.63
CA LEU A 169 -12.43 12.51 21.68
C LEU A 169 -13.87 12.23 22.07
N ASP A 170 -14.49 13.14 22.84
CA ASP A 170 -15.85 13.01 23.37
C ASP A 170 -16.90 13.61 22.44
N SER A 171 -16.66 14.83 21.93
CA SER A 171 -17.60 15.61 21.11
C SER A 171 -17.31 15.59 19.61
N GLY A 172 -16.16 15.07 19.21
CA GLY A 172 -15.74 15.02 17.82
C GLY A 172 -16.54 14.02 16.99
N HIS A 173 -16.11 13.82 15.75
CA HIS A 173 -16.79 12.92 14.83
C HIS A 173 -15.80 12.15 13.97
N PHE A 174 -16.29 11.04 13.42
CA PHE A 174 -15.53 10.27 12.44
C PHE A 174 -15.33 11.08 11.17
N SER A 175 -14.08 11.17 10.69
CA SER A 175 -13.72 11.87 9.47
C SER A 175 -12.49 11.19 8.86
N LYS A 176 -12.56 10.85 7.57
CA LYS A 176 -11.47 10.19 6.84
C LYS A 176 -10.73 11.12 5.87
N ASP A 177 -11.21 12.36 5.72
CA ASP A 177 -10.79 13.27 4.65
C ASP A 177 -9.93 14.44 5.16
N HIS A 178 -9.88 14.68 6.48
CA HIS A 178 -9.15 15.82 7.06
C HIS A 178 -7.62 15.65 7.14
N GLY A 179 -7.12 14.41 7.03
CA GLY A 179 -5.69 14.11 7.13
C GLY A 179 -4.97 14.14 5.78
N ALA A 180 -3.63 14.11 5.83
CA ALA A 180 -2.80 14.12 4.63
C ALA A 180 -1.52 13.29 4.80
N MET A 181 -1.05 12.70 3.70
CA MET A 181 0.26 12.06 3.65
C MET A 181 1.37 13.12 3.76
N THR A 182 2.45 12.83 4.51
CA THR A 182 3.55 13.78 4.60
C THR A 182 4.25 13.96 3.24
N PRO A 183 4.70 15.17 2.89
CA PRO A 183 5.47 15.40 1.66
C PRO A 183 6.71 14.51 1.56
N LYS A 184 7.31 14.18 2.70
CA LYS A 184 8.47 13.29 2.78
C LYS A 184 8.12 11.85 2.41
N LEU A 185 6.99 11.31 2.87
CA LEU A 185 6.53 9.98 2.46
C LEU A 185 6.21 9.94 0.96
N ALA A 186 5.52 10.97 0.46
CA ALA A 186 5.24 11.11 -0.97
C ALA A 186 6.53 11.11 -1.81
N HIS A 187 7.55 11.85 -1.37
CA HIS A 187 8.86 11.86 -2.02
C HIS A 187 9.56 10.49 -1.98
N MET A 188 9.43 9.74 -0.87
CA MET A 188 9.94 8.37 -0.80
C MET A 188 9.26 7.45 -1.82
N PHE A 189 7.94 7.56 -2.02
CA PHE A 189 7.22 6.78 -3.04
C PHE A 189 7.68 7.10 -4.46
N ILE A 190 7.86 8.39 -4.79
CA ILE A 190 8.43 8.80 -6.09
C ILE A 190 9.80 8.15 -6.30
N LYS A 191 10.68 8.20 -5.29
CA LYS A 191 12.02 7.59 -5.37
C LYS A 191 11.99 6.07 -5.49
N LEU A 192 11.01 5.40 -4.89
CA LEU A 192 10.81 3.95 -5.05
C LEU A 192 10.44 3.61 -6.50
N CYS A 193 9.45 4.31 -7.07
CA CYS A 193 9.02 4.10 -8.44
C CYS A 193 10.14 4.39 -9.45
N GLU A 194 10.86 5.51 -9.28
CA GLU A 194 12.04 5.88 -10.10
C GLU A 194 13.11 4.79 -10.07
N ARG A 195 13.49 4.32 -8.88
CA ARG A 195 14.51 3.26 -8.75
C ARG A 195 14.03 1.93 -9.33
N TYR A 196 12.75 1.60 -9.17
CA TYR A 196 12.22 0.35 -9.69
C TYR A 196 12.22 0.33 -11.23
N ALA A 197 11.91 1.47 -11.84
CA ALA A 197 11.91 1.67 -13.28
C ALA A 197 13.27 1.49 -13.96
N THR A 198 14.39 1.61 -13.24
CA THR A 198 15.74 1.43 -13.81
C THR A 198 16.18 -0.04 -13.91
N ARG A 199 15.38 -0.99 -13.42
CA ARG A 199 15.70 -2.43 -13.55
C ARG A 199 15.75 -2.83 -15.03
N SER A 200 16.65 -3.76 -15.37
CA SER A 200 16.89 -4.22 -16.75
C SER A 200 15.63 -4.58 -17.53
N ASN A 201 14.65 -5.19 -16.87
CA ASN A 201 13.40 -5.64 -17.50
C ASN A 201 12.47 -4.48 -17.92
N TRP A 202 12.62 -3.31 -17.29
CA TRP A 202 11.74 -2.16 -17.48
C TRP A 202 12.47 -0.98 -18.13
N ARG A 203 13.79 -0.89 -17.94
CA ARG A 203 14.62 0.19 -18.45
C ARG A 203 14.54 0.25 -19.97
N GLY A 204 14.26 1.43 -20.51
CA GLY A 204 14.16 1.66 -21.95
C GLY A 204 12.86 1.14 -22.57
N TYR A 205 11.92 0.60 -21.77
CA TYR A 205 10.59 0.27 -22.27
C TYR A 205 9.79 1.53 -22.61
N THR A 206 9.10 1.51 -23.74
CA THR A 206 8.37 2.68 -24.28
C THR A 206 7.37 3.28 -23.28
N TYR A 207 6.66 2.44 -22.53
CA TYR A 207 5.64 2.88 -21.57
C TYR A 207 6.16 2.98 -20.13
N ASN A 208 7.48 3.10 -19.92
CA ASN A 208 8.06 3.15 -18.59
C ASN A 208 7.52 4.35 -17.76
N GLU A 209 7.37 5.54 -18.37
CA GLU A 209 6.80 6.70 -17.69
C GLU A 209 5.35 6.47 -17.23
N GLU A 210 4.53 5.82 -18.07
CA GLU A 210 3.16 5.44 -17.72
C GLU A 210 3.13 4.42 -16.57
N MET A 211 4.02 3.41 -16.62
CA MET A 211 4.17 2.44 -15.53
C MET A 211 4.54 3.11 -14.21
N ARG A 212 5.45 4.09 -14.24
CA ARG A 212 5.84 4.88 -13.07
C ARG A 212 4.66 5.70 -12.53
N GLY A 213 3.94 6.39 -13.40
CA GLY A 213 2.75 7.17 -13.04
C GLY A 213 1.69 6.31 -12.36
N GLN A 214 1.36 5.16 -12.97
CA GLN A 214 0.35 4.25 -12.44
C GLN A 214 0.79 3.61 -11.11
N ALA A 215 2.07 3.25 -10.97
CA ALA A 215 2.58 2.73 -9.71
C ALA A 215 2.56 3.79 -8.60
N LEU A 216 2.88 5.05 -8.91
CA LEU A 216 2.82 6.14 -7.94
C LEU A 216 1.38 6.40 -7.48
N LEU A 217 0.40 6.37 -8.39
CA LEU A 217 -1.02 6.46 -8.05
C LEU A 217 -1.45 5.29 -7.15
N GLN A 218 -1.00 4.07 -7.46
CA GLN A 218 -1.28 2.92 -6.60
C GLN A 218 -0.71 3.11 -5.19
N LEU A 219 0.54 3.59 -5.08
CA LEU A 219 1.17 3.87 -3.79
C LEU A 219 0.49 5.00 -3.03
N SER A 220 -0.06 6.02 -3.69
CA SER A 220 -0.81 7.08 -2.98
C SER A 220 -2.11 6.54 -2.37
N GLN A 221 -2.77 5.59 -3.05
CA GLN A 221 -4.03 4.99 -2.59
C GLN A 221 -3.85 3.98 -1.46
N ILE A 222 -2.82 3.12 -1.54
CA ILE A 222 -2.60 2.04 -0.57
C ILE A 222 -1.46 2.34 0.42
N GLY A 223 -0.78 3.47 0.25
CA GLY A 223 0.44 3.81 0.97
C GLY A 223 0.28 3.68 2.48
N LEU A 224 -0.81 4.22 3.02
CA LEU A 224 -1.09 4.18 4.44
C LEU A 224 -1.70 2.83 4.91
N GLN A 225 -2.13 1.96 4.00
CA GLN A 225 -2.70 0.66 4.36
C GLN A 225 -1.69 -0.37 4.88
N PHE A 226 -0.39 -0.06 4.85
CA PHE A 226 0.61 -0.92 5.46
C PHE A 226 0.32 -1.12 6.96
N ASP A 227 0.33 -2.38 7.39
CA ASP A 227 -0.04 -2.81 8.75
C ASP A 227 1.22 -3.17 9.54
N GLU A 228 1.61 -2.29 10.45
CA GLU A 228 2.82 -2.42 11.27
C GLU A 228 2.73 -3.56 12.29
N SER A 229 1.53 -4.08 12.56
CA SER A 229 1.36 -5.24 13.45
C SER A 229 1.82 -6.56 12.80
N LYS A 230 1.86 -6.60 11.46
CA LYS A 230 2.18 -7.81 10.69
C LYS A 230 3.61 -7.84 10.17
N SER A 231 4.21 -6.68 9.93
CA SER A 231 5.55 -6.58 9.36
C SER A 231 6.24 -5.27 9.70
N SER A 232 7.57 -5.33 9.81
CA SER A 232 8.45 -4.15 9.93
C SER A 232 9.14 -3.78 8.62
N ASN A 233 8.78 -4.43 7.49
CA ASN A 233 9.42 -4.24 6.19
C ASN A 233 8.47 -3.62 5.14
N PRO A 234 8.19 -2.30 5.22
CA PRO A 234 7.34 -1.62 4.24
C PRO A 234 7.96 -1.58 2.83
N PHE A 235 9.29 -1.63 2.70
CA PHE A 235 9.94 -1.61 1.39
C PHE A 235 9.51 -2.81 0.53
N ALA A 236 9.41 -4.00 1.13
CA ALA A 236 8.93 -5.20 0.43
C ALA A 236 7.46 -5.05 0.00
N TYR A 237 6.60 -4.55 0.89
CA TYR A 237 5.18 -4.31 0.60
C TYR A 237 4.99 -3.36 -0.59
N TYR A 238 5.68 -2.21 -0.58
CA TYR A 238 5.58 -1.24 -1.67
C TYR A 238 6.23 -1.74 -2.96
N THR A 239 7.35 -2.46 -2.88
CA THR A 239 7.99 -3.05 -4.08
C THR A 239 7.06 -4.06 -4.75
N ALA A 240 6.32 -4.86 -3.98
CA ALA A 240 5.32 -5.79 -4.52
C ALA A 240 4.17 -5.02 -5.21
N ALA A 241 3.68 -3.95 -4.60
CA ALA A 241 2.66 -3.10 -5.21
C ALA A 241 3.12 -2.47 -6.53
N ILE A 242 4.35 -1.95 -6.59
CA ILE A 242 4.95 -1.39 -7.81
C ILE A 242 5.06 -2.48 -8.88
N THR A 243 5.58 -3.66 -8.52
CA THR A 243 5.72 -4.81 -9.45
C THR A 243 4.38 -5.17 -10.08
N ASN A 244 3.33 -5.30 -9.28
CA ASN A 244 1.99 -5.64 -9.76
C ASN A 244 1.42 -4.54 -10.66
N SER A 245 1.68 -3.27 -10.34
CA SER A 245 1.26 -2.13 -11.17
C SER A 245 1.96 -2.11 -12.54
N PHE A 246 3.28 -2.30 -12.56
CA PHE A 246 4.07 -2.36 -13.80
C PHE A 246 3.59 -3.50 -14.71
N THR A 247 3.44 -4.70 -14.13
CA THR A 247 2.93 -5.86 -14.87
C THR A 247 1.50 -5.65 -15.39
N ARG A 248 0.64 -4.94 -14.66
CA ARG A 248 -0.71 -4.61 -15.12
C ARG A 248 -0.67 -3.73 -16.37
N VAL A 249 0.12 -2.67 -16.37
CA VAL A 249 0.28 -1.79 -17.55
C VAL A 249 0.82 -2.58 -18.73
N LEU A 250 1.86 -3.41 -18.51
CA LEU A 250 2.41 -4.29 -19.55
C LEU A 250 1.34 -5.21 -20.16
N ASN A 251 0.49 -5.82 -19.32
CA ASN A 251 -0.54 -6.74 -19.78
C ASN A 251 -1.67 -6.03 -20.52
N ILE A 252 -2.06 -4.83 -20.09
CA ILE A 252 -3.02 -3.98 -20.81
C ILE A 252 -2.46 -3.66 -22.20
N GLU A 253 -1.20 -3.25 -22.28
CA GLU A 253 -0.57 -2.91 -23.56
C GLU A 253 -0.49 -4.12 -24.49
N LYS A 254 -0.05 -5.29 -24.00
CA LYS A 254 -0.03 -6.54 -24.78
C LYS A 254 -1.42 -6.89 -25.33
N LYS A 255 -2.47 -6.69 -24.51
CA LYS A 255 -3.85 -6.91 -24.95
C LYS A 255 -4.24 -5.95 -26.07
N MET A 256 -3.88 -4.67 -25.98
CA MET A 256 -4.17 -3.67 -27.02
C MET A 256 -3.40 -3.93 -28.32
N GLN A 257 -2.16 -4.41 -28.22
CA GLN A 257 -1.38 -4.85 -29.38
C GLN A 257 -2.06 -6.01 -30.10
N ASN A 258 -2.51 -7.03 -29.36
CA ASN A 258 -3.25 -8.15 -29.94
C ASN A 258 -4.54 -7.70 -30.64
N ILE A 259 -5.34 -6.82 -29.99
CA ILE A 259 -6.58 -6.30 -30.60
C ILE A 259 -6.28 -5.53 -31.89
N ARG A 260 -5.21 -4.70 -31.90
CA ARG A 260 -4.79 -3.98 -33.11
C ARG A 260 -4.44 -4.96 -34.22
N ASP A 261 -3.67 -6.00 -33.91
CA ASP A 261 -3.28 -7.00 -34.89
C ASP A 261 -4.48 -7.79 -35.41
N ASP A 262 -5.43 -8.16 -34.54
CA ASP A 262 -6.69 -8.80 -34.94
C ASP A 262 -7.48 -7.90 -35.94
N ILE A 263 -7.55 -6.59 -35.67
CA ILE A 263 -8.21 -5.62 -36.57
C ILE A 263 -7.48 -5.52 -37.91
N LEU A 264 -6.15 -5.54 -37.94
CA LEU A 264 -5.37 -5.50 -39.17
C LEU A 264 -5.63 -6.75 -40.01
N GLU A 265 -5.56 -7.93 -39.39
CA GLU A 265 -5.84 -9.22 -40.03
C GLU A 265 -7.26 -9.28 -40.59
N MET A 266 -8.27 -8.83 -39.82
CA MET A 266 -9.67 -8.78 -40.28
C MET A 266 -9.87 -7.90 -41.51
N ASN A 267 -9.03 -6.87 -41.71
CA ASN A 267 -9.09 -5.98 -42.86
C ASN A 267 -8.14 -6.40 -44.00
N GLY A 268 -7.54 -7.59 -43.93
CA GLY A 268 -6.59 -8.08 -44.94
C GLY A 268 -5.26 -7.33 -44.96
N LEU A 269 -4.92 -6.62 -43.87
CA LEU A 269 -3.64 -5.92 -43.70
C LEU A 269 -2.65 -6.78 -42.90
N ASN A 270 -1.36 -6.50 -43.05
CA ASN A 270 -0.31 -7.22 -42.32
C ASN A 270 -0.26 -6.77 -40.85
N PRO A 271 -0.26 -7.70 -39.88
CA PRO A 271 -0.17 -7.39 -38.45
C PRO A 271 1.27 -7.05 -38.02
N SER A 272 1.51 -6.80 -36.73
CA SER A 272 2.84 -6.52 -36.20
C SER A 272 3.87 -7.64 -36.49
N TRP A 273 5.15 -7.27 -36.59
CA TRP A 273 6.23 -8.24 -36.86
C TRP A 273 6.29 -9.36 -35.81
N THR A 274 6.04 -9.02 -34.53
CA THR A 274 5.98 -10.00 -33.45
C THR A 274 4.84 -11.00 -33.64
N ARG A 275 3.66 -10.55 -34.10
CA ARG A 275 2.51 -11.40 -34.40
C ARG A 275 2.76 -12.31 -35.59
N GLN A 276 3.32 -11.79 -36.68
CA GLN A 276 3.69 -12.58 -37.87
C GLN A 276 4.66 -13.72 -37.51
N ASN A 277 5.58 -13.46 -36.59
CA ASN A 277 6.58 -14.45 -36.16
C ASN A 277 6.12 -15.35 -35.02
N SER A 278 4.95 -15.09 -34.41
CA SER A 278 4.44 -15.88 -33.27
C SER A 278 3.99 -17.30 -33.63
N GLY A 279 3.86 -17.60 -34.93
CA GLY A 279 3.51 -18.92 -35.47
C GLY A 279 4.67 -19.75 -36.02
N VAL A 280 5.92 -19.28 -35.90
CA VAL A 280 7.11 -20.02 -36.38
C VAL A 280 7.36 -21.23 -35.48
N ASN A 281 6.92 -22.41 -35.93
CA ASN A 281 7.20 -23.67 -35.27
C ASN A 281 8.73 -23.96 -35.35
N PRO A 282 9.44 -24.12 -34.23
CA PRO A 282 10.89 -24.38 -34.23
C PRO A 282 11.30 -25.65 -34.99
N ASN A 283 10.36 -26.57 -35.23
CA ASN A 283 10.59 -27.85 -35.91
C ASN A 283 10.09 -27.88 -37.36
N ASP A 284 9.59 -26.77 -37.91
CA ASP A 284 9.19 -26.69 -39.31
C ASP A 284 10.36 -26.21 -40.19
N PRO A 285 10.97 -27.08 -41.01
CA PRO A 285 12.11 -26.73 -41.87
C PRO A 285 11.75 -25.76 -43.00
N ARG A 286 10.47 -25.37 -43.17
CA ARG A 286 10.02 -24.39 -44.18
C ARG A 286 9.67 -23.02 -43.59
N SER A 287 9.79 -22.85 -42.28
CA SER A 287 9.51 -21.57 -41.62
C SER A 287 10.65 -20.57 -41.82
N SER A 288 10.30 -19.28 -41.99
CA SER A 288 11.26 -18.18 -42.07
C SER A 288 12.24 -18.18 -40.89
N GLY A 289 13.52 -17.94 -41.19
CA GLY A 289 14.68 -18.31 -40.38
C GLY A 289 14.67 -17.95 -38.89
N LYS A 290 15.34 -18.82 -38.13
CA LYS A 290 15.55 -18.78 -36.67
C LYS A 290 16.22 -17.48 -36.23
N VAL A 291 15.57 -16.69 -35.37
CA VAL A 291 16.23 -15.61 -34.61
C VAL A 291 16.86 -16.24 -33.37
N THR A 292 18.19 -16.35 -33.36
CA THR A 292 18.93 -16.81 -32.19
C THR A 292 19.09 -15.67 -31.20
N ILE A 293 18.36 -15.71 -30.08
CA ILE A 293 18.62 -14.83 -28.94
C ILE A 293 19.77 -15.46 -28.15
N ILE A 294 20.97 -14.90 -28.27
CA ILE A 294 22.11 -15.32 -27.46
C ILE A 294 21.90 -14.78 -26.04
N SER A 295 21.76 -15.67 -25.07
CA SER A 295 21.71 -15.29 -23.66
C SER A 295 23.14 -14.95 -23.18
N PRO A 296 23.35 -13.96 -22.29
CA PRO A 296 24.69 -13.52 -21.87
C PRO A 296 25.58 -14.61 -21.21
N ASN A 297 25.02 -15.78 -20.88
CA ASN A 297 25.75 -16.85 -20.21
C ASN A 297 26.30 -17.93 -21.15
N ASP A 298 26.03 -17.87 -22.46
CA ASP A 298 26.52 -18.87 -23.42
C ASP A 298 27.84 -18.46 -24.09
N ALA A 299 28.64 -17.61 -23.42
CA ALA A 299 30.02 -17.37 -23.82
C ALA A 299 30.85 -18.63 -23.48
N VAL A 300 31.01 -19.46 -24.51
CA VAL A 300 31.80 -20.69 -24.54
C VAL A 300 33.16 -20.50 -23.86
N SER A 301 33.44 -21.33 -22.83
CA SER A 301 34.78 -21.58 -22.31
C SER A 301 35.65 -22.19 -23.42
N PRO A 302 36.87 -21.68 -23.67
CA PRO A 302 37.78 -22.31 -24.61
C PRO A 302 38.46 -23.50 -23.92
N GLU A 303 37.89 -24.70 -24.05
CA GLU A 303 38.65 -25.93 -23.78
C GLU A 303 39.36 -26.40 -25.05
N SER A 304 40.69 -26.28 -24.96
CA SER A 304 41.71 -27.21 -25.44
C SER A 304 41.29 -28.23 -26.51
N ASN A 305 41.96 -28.16 -27.66
CA ASN A 305 42.46 -29.34 -28.33
C ASN A 305 43.73 -29.00 -29.12
N VAL A 306 44.80 -29.72 -28.76
CA VAL A 306 46.02 -30.09 -29.52
C VAL A 306 46.80 -28.98 -30.22
#